data_AF-A0A399YPA9-F1
#
_entry.id   AF-A0A399YPA9-F1
#
_cell.length_a   1.000
_cell.length_b   1.000
_cell.length_c   1.000
_cell.angle_alpha   90.00
_cell.angle_beta   90.00
_cell.angle_gamma   90.00
#
_symmetry.space_group_name_H-M   'P 1'
#
loop_
_entity.id
_entity.type
_entity.pdbx_description
1 polymer ?
#
loop_
_entity_poly.entity_id
_entity_poly.type
_entity_poly.pdbx_seq_one_letter_code
_entity_poly.pdbx_strand_id
1 'polypeptide(L)'
;MTDDASPIFIGGPDRCGKTTLRACLVSHPRISIPAVGSNMWSYFYGQYGDLGREENLERCLAALLRYKHVRCLDPDPVRIRREFAAGPHTYGRLFALIHRHHAEREGKPRWGDQTGLIERYADVIFAEFPGA
;
A
#
# COMPACT_ATOMS: atom_id res chain seq x y z
N MET A 1 3.22 -17.34 -16.61
CA MET A 1 2.29 -16.21 -16.69
C MET A 1 2.58 -15.33 -15.49
N THR A 2 3.37 -14.27 -15.68
CA THR A 2 3.66 -13.31 -14.61
C THR A 2 2.37 -12.59 -14.26
N ASP A 3 1.93 -12.69 -13.02
CA ASP A 3 0.71 -12.09 -12.52
C ASP A 3 0.81 -10.57 -12.69
N ASP A 4 0.11 -10.05 -13.70
CA ASP A 4 0.16 -8.67 -14.17
C ASP A 4 -0.38 -7.67 -13.12
N ALA A 5 -0.80 -8.17 -11.96
CA ALA A 5 -1.31 -7.45 -10.79
C ALA A 5 -0.29 -7.36 -9.62
N SER A 6 0.94 -7.87 -9.79
CA SER A 6 1.94 -7.86 -8.71
C SER A 6 2.39 -6.44 -8.34
N PRO A 7 2.41 -6.09 -7.05
CA PRO A 7 2.78 -4.75 -6.58
C PRO A 7 4.25 -4.42 -6.82
N ILE A 8 4.56 -3.13 -6.81
CA ILE A 8 5.95 -2.62 -6.91
C ILE A 8 6.29 -1.88 -5.63
N PHE A 9 7.36 -2.27 -4.95
CA PHE A 9 7.85 -1.58 -3.76
C PHE A 9 9.16 -0.85 -4.05
N ILE A 10 9.21 0.45 -3.76
CA ILE A 10 10.41 1.28 -3.89
C ILE A 10 10.90 1.64 -2.50
N GLY A 11 12.04 1.02 -2.12
CA GLY A 11 12.69 1.19 -0.82
C GLY A 11 14.02 1.91 -0.85
N GLY A 12 14.61 2.07 0.34
CA GLY A 12 15.92 2.67 0.54
C GLY A 12 15.91 3.90 1.47
N PRO A 13 17.12 4.33 1.91
CA PRO A 13 17.31 5.48 2.79
C PRO A 13 17.00 6.81 2.08
N ASP A 14 16.89 7.89 2.84
CA ASP A 14 16.67 9.21 2.26
C ASP A 14 17.79 9.60 1.29
N ARG A 15 17.42 10.34 0.23
CA ARG A 15 18.33 10.86 -0.80
C ARG A 15 19.06 9.80 -1.64
N CYS A 16 18.52 8.58 -1.77
CA CYS A 16 19.05 7.54 -2.69
C CYS A 16 18.40 7.50 -4.09
N GLY A 17 17.62 8.52 -4.48
CA GLY A 17 17.01 8.59 -5.81
C GLY A 17 15.66 7.87 -5.97
N LYS A 18 15.02 7.42 -4.86
CA LYS A 18 13.67 6.79 -4.89
C LYS A 18 12.64 7.61 -5.67
N THR A 19 12.62 8.92 -5.47
CA THR A 19 11.68 9.83 -6.15
C THR A 19 11.91 9.83 -7.66
N THR A 20 13.17 9.81 -8.11
CA THR A 20 13.52 9.73 -9.53
C THR A 20 13.11 8.39 -10.12
N LEU A 21 13.41 7.28 -9.44
CA LEU A 21 12.99 5.94 -9.87
C LEU A 21 11.46 5.83 -9.97
N ARG A 22 10.74 6.34 -8.96
CA ARG A 22 9.27 6.43 -8.99
C ARG A 22 8.80 7.22 -10.19
N ALA A 23 9.40 8.39 -10.47
CA ALA A 23 9.02 9.23 -11.61
C ALA A 23 9.17 8.48 -12.94
N CYS A 24 10.25 7.74 -13.14
CA CYS A 24 10.44 6.90 -14.32
C CYS A 24 9.37 5.79 -14.43
N LEU A 25 9.06 5.11 -13.33
CA LEU A 25 8.08 4.02 -13.33
C LEU A 25 6.65 4.50 -13.63
N VAL A 26 6.24 5.65 -13.07
CA VAL A 26 4.89 6.17 -13.32
C VAL A 26 4.72 6.81 -14.69
N SER A 27 5.80 7.04 -15.46
CA SER A 27 5.71 7.37 -16.88
C SER A 27 5.13 6.22 -17.71
N HIS A 28 5.15 4.99 -17.17
CA HIS A 28 4.52 3.85 -17.82
C HIS A 28 2.99 3.89 -17.65
N PRO A 29 2.19 3.72 -18.73
CA PRO A 29 0.74 3.90 -18.69
C PRO A 29 0.01 2.90 -17.79
N ARG A 30 0.67 1.80 -17.42
CA ARG A 30 0.07 0.72 -16.63
C ARG A 30 0.39 0.76 -15.12
N ILE A 31 1.21 1.70 -14.66
CA ILE A 31 1.76 1.71 -13.29
C ILE A 31 1.30 2.95 -12.52
N SER A 32 0.65 2.70 -11.38
CA SER A 32 0.29 3.72 -10.39
C SER A 32 1.21 3.60 -9.18
N ILE A 33 1.92 4.67 -8.83
CA ILE A 33 2.67 4.78 -7.56
C ILE A 33 2.43 6.19 -7.05
N PRO A 34 1.99 6.39 -5.81
CA PRO A 34 1.75 7.73 -5.27
C PRO A 34 2.98 8.65 -5.40
N ALA A 35 2.75 9.93 -5.68
CA ALA A 35 3.83 10.94 -5.77
C ALA A 35 4.48 11.23 -4.42
N VAL A 36 3.69 11.14 -3.35
CA VAL A 36 4.18 11.22 -1.97
C VAL A 36 4.17 9.81 -1.41
N GLY A 37 5.28 9.39 -0.81
CA GLY A 37 5.42 8.04 -0.27
C GLY A 37 4.38 7.73 0.79
N SER A 38 3.79 6.53 0.76
CA SER A 38 2.65 6.23 1.63
C SER A 38 3.06 6.16 3.10
N ASN A 39 4.25 5.66 3.42
CA ASN A 39 4.71 5.42 4.79
C ASN A 39 3.76 4.57 5.66
N MET A 40 2.85 3.80 5.03
CA MET A 40 1.91 2.95 5.76
C MET A 40 2.65 1.85 6.52
N TRP A 41 3.65 1.24 5.89
CA TRP A 41 4.52 0.26 6.54
C TRP A 41 5.23 0.82 7.77
N SER A 42 5.86 1.99 7.63
CA SER A 42 6.65 2.59 8.71
C SER A 42 5.82 3.04 9.92
N TYR A 43 4.57 3.49 9.70
CA TYR A 43 3.76 4.10 10.76
C TYR A 43 2.58 3.28 11.26
N PHE A 44 2.14 2.26 10.50
CA PHE A 44 0.92 1.52 10.84
C PHE A 44 1.17 0.02 11.00
N TYR A 45 2.19 -0.55 10.37
CA TYR A 45 2.45 -1.99 10.46
C TYR A 45 2.66 -2.42 11.92
N GLY A 46 1.84 -3.38 12.36
CA GLY A 46 1.88 -3.96 13.71
C GLY A 46 1.40 -3.04 14.85
N GLN A 47 1.00 -1.79 14.58
CA GLN A 47 0.67 -0.82 15.64
C GLN A 47 -0.70 -1.03 16.29
N TYR A 48 -1.59 -1.78 15.64
CA TYR A 48 -2.97 -1.97 16.07
C TYR A 48 -3.27 -3.43 16.49
N GLY A 49 -2.23 -4.27 16.60
CA GLY A 49 -2.39 -5.69 16.91
C GLY A 49 -2.97 -6.49 15.74
N ASP A 50 -3.68 -7.58 16.07
CA ASP A 50 -4.31 -8.46 15.08
C ASP A 50 -5.53 -7.77 14.43
N LEU A 51 -5.47 -7.54 13.13
CA LEU A 51 -6.55 -6.95 12.34
C LEU A 51 -7.71 -7.92 12.08
N GLY A 52 -7.58 -9.19 12.49
CA GLY A 52 -8.68 -10.14 12.54
C GLY A 52 -9.74 -9.80 13.59
N ARG A 53 -9.40 -8.92 14.54
CA ARG A 53 -10.36 -8.32 15.46
C ARG A 53 -10.95 -7.05 14.86
N GLU A 54 -12.29 -6.99 14.79
CA GLU A 54 -13.02 -5.85 14.23
C GLU A 54 -12.62 -4.52 14.91
N GLU A 55 -12.47 -4.52 16.24
CA GLU A 55 -12.08 -3.32 16.97
C GLU A 55 -10.69 -2.78 16.56
N ASN A 56 -9.75 -3.69 16.27
CA ASN A 56 -8.40 -3.33 15.85
C ASN A 56 -8.39 -2.81 14.42
N LEU A 57 -9.14 -3.47 13.52
CA LEU A 57 -9.34 -3.02 12.15
C LEU A 57 -9.92 -1.60 12.11
N GLU A 58 -10.99 -1.34 12.86
CA GLU A 58 -11.64 -0.04 12.87
C GLU A 58 -10.72 1.06 13.41
N ARG A 59 -9.94 0.78 14.46
CA ARG A 59 -8.94 1.72 14.97
C ARG A 59 -7.84 2.01 13.94
N CYS A 60 -7.33 0.97 13.27
CA CYS A 60 -6.30 1.11 12.25
C CYS A 60 -6.82 1.91 11.05
N LEU A 61 -7.99 1.54 10.53
CA LEU A 61 -8.62 2.19 9.39
C LEU A 61 -8.97 3.64 9.71
N ALA A 62 -9.54 3.94 10.88
CA ALA A 62 -9.82 5.31 11.29
C ALA A 62 -8.55 6.17 11.36
N ALA A 63 -7.42 5.62 11.80
CA ALA A 63 -6.15 6.32 11.83
C ALA A 63 -5.57 6.54 10.42
N LEU A 64 -5.62 5.52 9.55
CA LEU A 64 -5.22 5.63 8.14
C LEU A 64 -6.03 6.71 7.42
N LEU A 65 -7.35 6.75 7.60
CA LEU A 65 -8.22 7.74 6.97
C LEU A 65 -7.97 9.19 7.44
N ARG A 66 -7.34 9.38 8.61
CA ARG A 66 -6.91 10.71 9.09
C ARG A 66 -5.53 11.08 8.57
N TYR A 67 -4.73 10.12 8.16
CA TYR A 67 -3.36 10.33 7.72
C TYR A 67 -3.31 10.98 6.33
N LYS A 68 -2.61 12.12 6.25
CA LYS A 68 -2.58 12.97 5.05
C LYS A 68 -2.23 12.20 3.77
N HIS A 69 -1.23 11.33 3.81
CA HIS A 69 -0.76 10.64 2.60
C HIS A 69 -1.80 9.64 2.10
N VAL A 70 -2.47 8.92 3.00
CA VAL A 70 -3.57 8.02 2.66
C VAL A 70 -4.78 8.80 2.16
N ARG A 71 -5.11 9.96 2.74
CA ARG A 71 -6.21 10.81 2.25
C ARG A 71 -5.99 11.28 0.81
N CYS A 72 -4.75 11.54 0.40
CA CYS A 72 -4.42 11.87 -0.99
C CYS A 72 -4.68 10.70 -1.96
N LEU A 73 -4.78 9.47 -1.44
CA LEU A 73 -5.18 8.28 -2.18
C LEU A 73 -6.68 8.04 -2.17
N ASP A 74 -7.48 9.02 -1.75
CA ASP A 74 -8.96 9.02 -1.77
C ASP A 74 -9.57 7.62 -1.48
N PRO A 75 -9.29 7.04 -0.31
CA PRO A 75 -9.74 5.70 0.04
C PRO A 75 -11.26 5.67 0.23
N ASP A 76 -11.93 4.63 -0.27
CA ASP A 76 -13.34 4.37 0.02
C ASP A 76 -13.44 3.44 1.24
N PRO A 77 -13.80 3.96 2.42
CA PRO A 77 -13.77 3.19 3.65
C PRO A 77 -14.87 2.12 3.71
N VAL A 78 -15.98 2.28 2.97
CA VAL A 78 -17.05 1.28 2.91
C VAL A 78 -16.58 0.11 2.04
N ARG A 79 -16.02 0.42 0.87
CA ARG A 79 -15.45 -0.57 -0.04
C ARG A 79 -14.27 -1.31 0.59
N ILE A 80 -13.37 -0.60 1.27
CA ILE A 80 -12.22 -1.19 1.95
C ILE A 80 -12.69 -2.22 2.99
N ARG A 81 -13.67 -1.90 3.84
CA ARG A 81 -14.19 -2.87 4.83
C ARG A 81 -14.76 -4.12 4.19
N ARG A 82 -15.62 -3.94 3.18
CA ARG A 82 -16.25 -5.05 2.45
C ARG A 82 -15.21 -5.97 1.81
N GLU A 83 -14.26 -5.38 1.10
CA GLU A 83 -13.21 -6.15 0.45
C GLU A 83 -12.28 -6.77 1.47
N PHE A 84 -11.90 -6.05 2.52
CA PHE A 84 -11.03 -6.56 3.58
C PHE A 84 -11.62 -7.79 4.27
N ALA A 85 -12.92 -7.80 4.57
CA ALA A 85 -13.60 -8.96 5.15
C ALA A 85 -13.59 -10.21 4.26
N ALA A 86 -13.42 -10.06 2.94
CA ALA A 86 -13.45 -11.16 1.98
C ALA A 86 -12.10 -11.89 1.79
N GLY A 87 -11.09 -11.61 2.61
CA GLY A 87 -9.78 -12.25 2.47
C GLY A 87 -8.93 -12.13 3.73
N PRO A 88 -7.61 -12.37 3.64
CA PRO A 88 -6.73 -12.35 4.80
C PRO A 88 -6.78 -11.01 5.55
N HIS A 89 -6.81 -11.07 6.88
CA HIS A 89 -6.84 -9.89 7.74
C HIS A 89 -5.41 -9.41 8.08
N THR A 90 -4.60 -9.16 7.04
CA THR A 90 -3.21 -8.72 7.18
C THR A 90 -3.04 -7.21 6.94
N TYR A 91 -1.99 -6.62 7.49
CA TYR A 91 -1.65 -5.22 7.24
C TYR A 91 -1.32 -4.97 5.77
N GLY A 92 -0.50 -5.83 5.15
CA GLY A 92 -0.14 -5.67 3.75
C GLY A 92 -1.39 -5.69 2.85
N ARG A 93 -2.38 -6.54 3.15
CA ARG A 93 -3.65 -6.54 2.41
C ARG A 93 -4.46 -5.26 2.61
N LEU A 94 -4.53 -4.72 3.81
CA LEU A 94 -5.21 -3.43 4.06
C LEU A 94 -4.55 -2.30 3.25
N PHE A 95 -3.21 -2.22 3.27
CA PHE A 95 -2.46 -1.23 2.51
C PHE A 95 -2.62 -1.43 1.00
N ALA A 96 -2.63 -2.68 0.53
CA ALA A 96 -2.84 -3.02 -0.86
C ALA A 96 -4.22 -2.58 -1.37
N LEU A 97 -5.29 -2.70 -0.58
CA LEU A 97 -6.62 -2.23 -0.98
C LEU A 97 -6.64 -0.72 -1.23
N ILE A 98 -5.98 0.06 -0.36
CA ILE A 98 -5.87 1.52 -0.52
C ILE A 98 -5.15 1.86 -1.83
N HIS A 99 -4.01 1.20 -2.11
CA HIS A 99 -3.27 1.43 -3.35
C HIS A 99 -4.01 0.95 -4.61
N ARG A 100 -4.72 -0.19 -4.54
CA ARG A 100 -5.52 -0.70 -5.65
C ARG A 100 -6.66 0.23 -6.00
N HIS A 101 -7.42 0.70 -5.02
CA HIS A 101 -8.51 1.65 -5.27
C HIS A 101 -8.00 2.93 -5.95
N HIS A 102 -6.82 3.41 -5.53
CA HIS A 102 -6.16 4.53 -6.18
C HIS A 102 -5.76 4.22 -7.64
N ALA A 103 -5.10 3.09 -7.88
CA ALA A 103 -4.68 2.68 -9.22
C ALA A 103 -5.87 2.47 -10.17
N GLU A 104 -6.96 1.87 -9.68
CA GLU A 104 -8.20 1.69 -10.44
C GLU A 104 -8.81 3.02 -10.88
N ARG A 105 -8.82 4.03 -9.99
CA ARG A 105 -9.28 5.38 -10.35
C ARG A 105 -8.37 6.08 -11.35
N GLU A 106 -7.08 5.77 -11.35
CA GLU A 106 -6.15 6.20 -12.41
C GLU A 106 -6.30 5.39 -13.72
N GLY A 107 -7.15 4.34 -13.75
CA GLY A 107 -7.29 3.44 -14.89
C GLY A 107 -6.09 2.52 -15.11
N LYS A 108 -5.30 2.26 -14.05
CA LYS A 108 -4.03 1.52 -14.13
C LYS A 108 -4.13 0.16 -13.44
N PRO A 109 -3.69 -0.92 -14.10
CA PRO A 109 -3.82 -2.28 -13.56
C PRO A 109 -2.80 -2.59 -12.46
N ARG A 110 -1.65 -1.91 -12.44
CA ARG A 110 -0.59 -2.14 -11.44
C ARG A 110 -0.50 -0.98 -10.47
N TRP A 111 -0.26 -1.32 -9.22
CA TRP A 111 -0.03 -0.37 -8.14
C TRP A 111 1.35 -0.59 -7.52
N GLY A 112 1.83 0.41 -6.79
CA GLY A 112 3.03 0.29 -5.99
C GLY A 112 3.09 1.28 -4.85
N ASP A 113 4.06 1.07 -3.98
CA ASP A 113 4.33 1.91 -2.82
C ASP A 113 5.79 2.36 -2.82
N GLN A 114 5.99 3.63 -2.50
CA GLN A 114 7.31 4.20 -2.29
C GLN A 114 7.41 4.61 -0.83
N THR A 115 8.06 3.83 0.02
CA THR A 115 8.19 4.11 1.45
C THR A 115 9.65 4.09 1.85
N GLY A 116 10.07 5.11 2.61
CA GLY A 116 11.44 5.17 3.13
C GLY A 116 11.69 4.02 4.10
N LEU A 117 12.85 3.36 3.96
CA LEU A 117 13.26 2.23 4.79
C LEU A 117 12.29 1.03 4.76
N ILE A 118 11.47 0.91 3.71
CA ILE A 118 10.51 -0.21 3.58
C ILE A 118 11.21 -1.57 3.51
N GLU A 119 12.50 -1.61 3.14
CA GLU A 119 13.32 -2.82 3.13
C GLU A 119 13.42 -3.49 4.51
N ARG A 120 13.16 -2.77 5.61
CA ARG A 120 13.04 -3.34 6.96
C ARG A 120 11.87 -4.31 7.10
N TYR A 121 10.90 -4.24 6.19
CA TYR A 121 9.72 -5.08 6.13
C TYR A 121 9.76 -6.06 4.94
N ALA A 122 10.91 -6.20 4.26
CA ALA A 122 11.03 -6.99 3.04
C ALA A 122 10.55 -8.44 3.23
N ASP A 123 10.95 -9.10 4.32
CA ASP A 123 10.55 -10.48 4.60
C ASP A 123 9.02 -10.63 4.68
N VAL A 124 8.35 -9.70 5.35
CA VAL A 124 6.89 -9.68 5.47
C VAL A 124 6.24 -9.37 4.13
N ILE A 125 6.78 -8.39 3.41
CA ILE A 125 6.27 -7.99 2.09
C ILE A 125 6.32 -9.17 1.12
N PHE A 126 7.44 -9.89 1.05
CA PHE A 126 7.57 -11.05 0.16
C PHE A 126 6.76 -12.25 0.64
N ALA A 127 6.50 -12.39 1.94
CA ALA A 127 5.58 -13.40 2.46
C ALA A 127 4.11 -13.10 2.06
N GLU A 128 3.68 -11.84 2.11
CA GLU A 128 2.32 -11.43 1.72
C GLU A 128 2.15 -11.28 0.20
N PHE A 129 3.22 -10.95 -0.53
CA PHE A 129 3.23 -10.70 -1.97
C PHE A 129 4.41 -11.43 -2.65
N PRO A 130 4.32 -12.75 -2.89
CA PRO A 130 5.43 -13.53 -3.45
C PRO A 130 5.85 -13.14 -4.87
N GLY A 131 5.00 -12.43 -5.62
CA GLY A 131 5.30 -11.93 -6.97
C GLY A 131 5.80 -10.48 -7.04
N ALA A 132 5.99 -9.84 -5.89
CA ALA A 132 6.46 -8.45 -5.78
C ALA A 132 7.93 -8.27 -6.20
#